data_AF-A0AAV0JQI6-F1
#
_entry.id   AF-A0AAV0JQI6-F1
#
_cell.length_a   1.000
_cell.length_b   1.000
_cell.length_c   1.000
_cell.angle_alpha   90.00
_cell.angle_beta   90.00
_cell.angle_gamma   90.00
#
_symmetry.space_group_name_H-M   'P 1'
#
loop_
_entity.id
_entity.type
_entity.pdbx_description
1 polymer ?
#
loop_
_entity_poly.entity_id
_entity_poly.type
_entity_poly.pdbx_seq_one_letter_code
_entity_poly.pdbx_strand_id
1 'polypeptide(L)'
;MTNYVVLKFGDLCVTSGLGTCIGGSNCSYMVVFQYGSIVLFNAREHEVDAYLKIVRNHATGVLHEMRKDEYEVIEKPNLDTWMQAGLDHIMLRFLNIDGIRTIGSVLGQSIALDYYGRQVDGIVAEFTDINRGMEKTGTFSMDSKKLFQLVGKANSNLADIILKLGLFERSDIAWKDAKFGQIWEYLRDEFELTQRFASLDFKLKFVEVNLLVSSLTAMHFNQP
;
A
#
# COMPACT_ATOMS: atom_id res chain seq x y z
N MET A 1 -8.24 15.22 -6.21
CA MET A 1 -7.13 14.97 -7.16
C MET A 1 -6.83 13.49 -7.07
N THR A 2 -6.80 12.73 -8.17
CA THR A 2 -6.60 11.27 -8.08
C THR A 2 -5.20 10.92 -7.59
N ASN A 3 -5.10 10.02 -6.62
CA ASN A 3 -3.86 9.55 -5.97
C ASN A 3 -3.12 8.45 -6.76
N TYR A 4 -3.47 8.25 -8.03
CA TYR A 4 -2.88 7.23 -8.91
C TYR A 4 -2.84 7.66 -10.38
N VAL A 5 -2.00 6.99 -11.15
CA VAL A 5 -1.91 7.07 -12.62
C VAL A 5 -2.10 5.68 -13.22
N VAL A 6 -2.90 5.58 -14.29
CA VAL A 6 -3.09 4.34 -15.04
C VAL A 6 -2.34 4.45 -16.36
N LEU A 7 -1.44 3.50 -16.62
CA LEU A 7 -0.70 3.35 -17.86
C LEU A 7 -1.21 2.10 -18.58
N LYS A 8 -1.41 2.20 -19.89
CA LYS A 8 -1.82 1.11 -20.76
C LYS A 8 -0.67 0.79 -21.71
N PHE A 9 -0.34 -0.48 -21.85
CA PHE A 9 0.65 -0.99 -22.80
C PHE A 9 -0.02 -2.01 -23.73
N GLY A 10 0.52 -2.18 -24.94
CA GLY A 10 -0.04 -3.02 -26.00
C GLY A 10 -0.62 -2.22 -27.17
N ASP A 11 -1.01 -2.94 -28.23
CA ASP A 11 -1.50 -2.31 -29.47
C ASP A 11 -2.78 -1.53 -29.21
N LEU A 12 -2.71 -0.21 -29.46
CA LEU A 12 -3.86 0.69 -29.44
C LEU A 12 -4.76 0.37 -30.64
N CYS A 13 -5.53 -0.72 -30.58
CA CYS A 13 -6.60 -0.91 -31.54
C CYS A 13 -7.69 0.12 -31.24
N VAL A 14 -7.74 1.17 -32.06
CA VAL A 14 -8.78 2.20 -32.03
C VAL A 14 -10.09 1.55 -32.46
N THR A 15 -10.92 1.14 -31.52
CA THR A 15 -12.32 0.80 -31.82
C THR A 15 -13.20 2.02 -31.60
N SER A 16 -13.50 2.71 -32.70
CA SER A 16 -14.55 3.72 -32.78
C SER A 16 -15.90 3.07 -32.49
N GLY A 17 -16.51 3.36 -31.35
CA GLY A 17 -17.91 3.01 -31.08
C GLY A 17 -18.17 2.47 -29.66
N LEU A 18 -18.91 3.28 -28.89
CA LEU A 18 -19.75 2.93 -27.74
C LEU A 18 -19.40 1.65 -26.94
N GLY A 19 -18.71 1.83 -25.81
CA GLY A 19 -18.45 0.80 -24.81
C GLY A 19 -17.06 0.18 -24.94
N THR A 20 -16.07 0.75 -24.24
CA THR A 20 -14.68 0.26 -24.24
C THR A 20 -14.57 -1.02 -23.41
N CYS A 21 -15.05 -2.13 -23.95
CA CYS A 21 -14.71 -3.47 -23.47
C CYS A 21 -13.23 -3.69 -23.74
N ILE A 22 -12.45 -4.13 -22.74
CA ILE A 22 -11.06 -4.56 -22.92
C ILE A 22 -11.08 -5.97 -23.55
N GLY A 23 -11.67 -6.07 -24.74
CA GLY A 23 -11.68 -7.30 -25.52
C GLY A 23 -10.34 -7.45 -26.23
N GLY A 24 -9.29 -7.84 -25.51
CA GLY A 24 -8.00 -8.10 -26.12
C GLY A 24 -6.97 -8.61 -25.12
N SER A 25 -6.63 -9.89 -25.24
CA SER A 25 -5.49 -10.59 -24.61
C SER A 25 -4.12 -9.89 -24.76
N ASN A 26 -4.04 -8.75 -25.46
CA ASN A 26 -2.81 -8.06 -25.85
C ASN A 26 -2.58 -6.73 -25.11
N CYS A 27 -3.49 -6.29 -24.24
CA CYS A 27 -3.29 -5.08 -23.44
C CYS A 27 -2.86 -5.44 -22.03
N SER A 28 -1.83 -4.77 -21.53
CA SER A 28 -1.43 -4.80 -20.13
C SER A 28 -1.61 -3.42 -19.51
N TYR A 29 -1.85 -3.38 -18.21
CA TYR A 29 -2.09 -2.13 -17.49
C TYR A 29 -1.19 -2.05 -16.27
N MET A 30 -0.74 -0.84 -15.96
CA MET A 30 -0.03 -0.54 -14.72
C MET A 30 -0.73 0.60 -14.00
N VAL A 31 -1.08 0.37 -12.75
CA VAL A 31 -1.61 1.41 -11.86
C VAL A 31 -0.52 1.77 -10.87
N VAL A 32 -0.09 3.02 -10.89
CA VAL A 32 0.97 3.56 -10.02
C VAL A 32 0.32 4.48 -8.99
N PHE A 33 0.52 4.18 -7.70
CA PHE A 33 -0.07 4.93 -6.59
C PHE A 33 0.95 5.86 -5.95
N GLN A 34 0.50 7.04 -5.51
CA GLN A 34 1.35 8.04 -4.84
C GLN A 34 1.90 7.57 -3.48
N TYR A 35 1.31 6.51 -2.90
CA TYR A 35 1.78 5.84 -1.70
C TYR A 35 2.74 4.68 -1.97
N GLY A 36 3.30 4.58 -3.18
CA GLY A 36 4.44 3.72 -3.50
C GLY A 36 4.09 2.34 -4.07
N SER A 37 2.81 1.96 -4.07
CA SER A 37 2.37 0.68 -4.66
C SER A 37 2.24 0.77 -6.17
N ILE A 38 2.49 -0.36 -6.83
CA ILE A 38 2.30 -0.54 -8.27
C ILE A 38 1.52 -1.84 -8.48
N VAL A 39 0.44 -1.80 -9.25
CA VAL A 39 -0.35 -2.98 -9.61
C VAL A 39 -0.30 -3.18 -11.11
N LEU A 40 0.10 -4.37 -11.53
CA LEU A 40 0.23 -4.76 -12.93
C LEU A 40 -0.89 -5.74 -13.27
N PHE A 41 -1.61 -5.48 -14.37
CA PHE A 41 -2.63 -6.36 -14.92
C PHE A 41 -2.15 -6.91 -16.25
N ASN A 42 -2.23 -8.24 -16.42
CA ASN A 42 -1.89 -8.94 -17.66
C ASN A 42 -0.47 -8.60 -18.19
N ALA A 43 0.47 -8.27 -17.30
CA ALA A 43 1.87 -8.03 -17.66
C ALA A 43 2.63 -9.36 -17.66
N ARG A 44 3.39 -9.63 -18.71
CA ARG A 44 4.22 -10.83 -18.77
C ARG A 44 5.45 -10.64 -17.89
N GLU A 45 5.93 -11.72 -17.27
CA GLU A 45 7.05 -11.66 -16.31
C GLU A 45 8.29 -10.93 -16.86
N HIS A 46 8.65 -11.18 -18.11
CA HIS A 46 9.79 -10.52 -18.77
C HIS A 46 9.58 -9.02 -19.09
N GLU A 47 8.34 -8.53 -19.06
CA GLU A 47 8.02 -7.12 -19.29
C GLU A 47 7.99 -6.30 -17.99
N VAL A 48 7.79 -6.97 -16.84
CA VAL A 48 7.62 -6.33 -15.53
C VAL A 48 8.77 -5.39 -15.21
N ASP A 49 10.01 -5.85 -15.38
CA ASP A 49 11.20 -5.03 -15.08
C ASP A 49 11.31 -3.79 -15.97
N ALA A 50 10.90 -3.89 -17.24
CA ALA A 50 10.87 -2.76 -18.15
C ALA A 50 9.82 -1.72 -17.71
N TYR A 51 8.61 -2.17 -17.33
CA TYR A 51 7.56 -1.28 -16.81
C TYR A 51 7.97 -0.62 -15.48
N LEU A 52 8.54 -1.38 -14.55
CA LEU A 52 9.04 -0.84 -13.28
C LEU A 52 10.16 0.18 -13.48
N LYS A 53 11.02 0.00 -14.50
CA LYS A 53 12.08 0.97 -14.83
C LYS A 53 11.52 2.34 -15.20
N ILE A 54 10.37 2.40 -15.89
CA ILE A 54 9.69 3.66 -16.21
C ILE A 54 9.35 4.42 -14.92
N VAL A 55 8.78 3.71 -13.94
CA VAL A 55 8.40 4.31 -12.65
C VAL A 55 9.63 4.71 -11.85
N ARG A 56 10.65 3.85 -11.76
CA ARG A 56 11.91 4.14 -11.03
C ARG A 56 12.59 5.41 -11.51
N ASN A 57 12.56 5.69 -12.82
CA ASN A 57 13.16 6.89 -13.39
C ASN A 57 12.43 8.19 -13.00
N HIS A 58 11.17 8.09 -12.56
CA HIS A 58 10.34 9.24 -12.19
C HIS A 58 9.94 9.25 -10.71
N ALA A 59 10.40 8.25 -9.94
CA ALA A 59 10.11 8.11 -8.52
C ALA A 59 11.31 8.52 -7.67
N THR A 60 11.02 9.09 -6.51
CA THR A 60 11.99 9.36 -5.44
C THR A 60 11.76 8.40 -4.29
N GLY A 61 12.81 8.08 -3.52
CA GLY A 61 12.67 7.20 -2.35
C GLY A 61 12.40 5.74 -2.73
N VAL A 62 13.12 5.23 -3.74
CA VAL A 62 13.01 3.83 -4.16
C VAL A 62 13.33 2.91 -2.98
N LEU A 63 12.42 1.98 -2.71
CA LEU A 63 12.56 1.01 -1.62
C LEU A 63 13.64 -0.01 -1.96
N HIS A 64 14.47 -0.36 -0.97
CA HIS A 64 15.53 -1.36 -1.13
C HIS A 64 14.95 -2.78 -1.25
N GLU A 65 13.78 -3.03 -0.68
CA GLU A 65 13.07 -4.30 -0.75
C GLU A 65 11.68 -4.06 -1.35
N MET A 66 11.41 -4.69 -2.49
CA MET A 66 10.08 -4.68 -3.12
C MET A 66 9.29 -5.89 -2.65
N ARG A 67 8.04 -5.64 -2.25
CA ARG A 67 7.08 -6.71 -1.94
C ARG A 67 6.24 -6.99 -3.18
N LYS A 68 6.01 -8.26 -3.45
CA LYS A 68 5.19 -8.74 -4.56
C LYS A 68 4.11 -9.65 -3.98
N ASP A 69 2.90 -9.48 -4.50
CA ASP A 69 1.75 -10.34 -4.23
C ASP A 69 0.98 -10.50 -5.54
N GLU A 70 0.27 -11.61 -5.70
CA GLU A 70 -0.45 -11.97 -6.91
C GLU A 70 -1.91 -12.31 -6.58
N TYR A 71 -2.84 -11.79 -7.39
CA TYR A 71 -4.27 -12.06 -7.23
C TYR A 71 -4.91 -12.23 -8.60
N GLU A 72 -5.73 -13.27 -8.76
CA GLU A 72 -6.29 -13.60 -10.06
C GLU A 72 -7.61 -12.86 -10.32
N VAL A 73 -7.71 -12.27 -11.52
CA VAL A 73 -8.96 -11.67 -12.03
C VAL A 73 -9.36 -12.41 -13.28
N ILE A 74 -10.48 -13.12 -13.23
CA ILE A 74 -10.91 -14.03 -14.29
C ILE A 74 -12.13 -13.45 -15.00
N GLU A 75 -12.02 -13.21 -16.31
CA GLU A 75 -13.15 -12.82 -17.13
C GLU A 75 -13.97 -14.04 -17.58
N LYS A 76 -15.25 -14.07 -17.23
CA LYS A 76 -16.21 -15.11 -17.60
C LYS A 76 -17.49 -14.45 -18.15
N PRO A 77 -17.59 -14.23 -19.48
CA PRO A 77 -18.72 -13.51 -20.08
C PRO A 77 -20.10 -14.11 -19.78
N ASN A 78 -20.14 -15.42 -19.58
CA ASN A 78 -21.36 -16.19 -19.31
C ASN A 78 -21.67 -16.33 -17.80
N LEU A 79 -21.07 -15.51 -16.94
CA LEU A 79 -21.36 -15.51 -15.50
C LEU A 79 -22.80 -15.06 -15.26
N ASP A 80 -23.58 -15.73 -14.41
CA ASP A 80 -24.98 -15.36 -14.18
C ASP A 80 -25.11 -13.97 -13.53
N THR A 81 -24.23 -13.68 -12.57
CA THR A 81 -24.10 -12.38 -11.90
C THR A 81 -23.03 -11.51 -12.55
N TRP A 82 -22.92 -10.25 -12.11
CA TRP A 82 -21.84 -9.35 -12.53
C TRP A 82 -20.46 -9.84 -12.07
N MET A 83 -20.38 -10.28 -10.81
CA MET A 83 -19.18 -10.80 -10.18
C MET A 83 -19.50 -12.04 -9.34
N GLN A 84 -18.49 -12.89 -9.13
CA GLN A 84 -18.53 -14.00 -8.20
C GLN A 84 -17.19 -14.08 -7.45
N ALA A 85 -17.26 -14.16 -6.13
CA ALA A 85 -16.10 -14.31 -5.24
C ALA A 85 -15.53 -15.73 -5.29
N GLY A 86 -14.20 -15.84 -5.18
CA GLY A 86 -13.44 -17.08 -5.04
C GLY A 86 -12.33 -16.89 -4.01
N LEU A 87 -11.72 -17.99 -3.55
CA LEU A 87 -10.77 -17.94 -2.43
C LEU A 87 -9.54 -17.04 -2.70
N ASP A 88 -8.98 -17.11 -3.92
CA ASP A 88 -7.79 -16.34 -4.31
C ASP A 88 -7.99 -15.62 -5.66
N HIS A 89 -9.26 -15.44 -6.05
CA HIS A 89 -9.59 -14.84 -7.32
C HIS A 89 -10.98 -14.19 -7.29
N ILE A 90 -11.19 -13.25 -8.22
CA ILE A 90 -12.52 -12.71 -8.51
C ILE A 90 -12.89 -13.02 -9.96
N MET A 91 -14.08 -13.59 -10.15
CA MET A 91 -14.66 -13.77 -11.49
C MET A 91 -15.55 -12.58 -11.83
N LEU A 92 -15.38 -12.03 -13.02
CA LEU A 92 -16.14 -10.89 -13.55
C LEU A 92 -16.70 -11.22 -14.93
N ARG A 93 -17.85 -10.66 -15.31
CA ARG A 93 -18.32 -10.78 -16.71
C ARG A 93 -17.33 -10.19 -17.71
N PHE A 94 -16.79 -9.01 -17.40
CA PHE A 94 -15.69 -8.37 -18.10
C PHE A 94 -14.96 -7.41 -17.16
N LEU A 95 -13.70 -7.13 -17.46
CA LEU A 95 -12.84 -6.17 -16.78
C LEU A 95 -12.67 -4.95 -17.69
N ASN A 96 -13.09 -3.78 -17.20
CA ASN A 96 -12.85 -2.51 -17.88
C ASN A 96 -11.89 -1.63 -17.06
N ILE A 97 -11.58 -0.43 -17.56
CA ILE A 97 -10.65 0.50 -16.90
C ILE A 97 -11.11 0.85 -15.48
N ASP A 98 -12.41 0.98 -15.26
CA ASP A 98 -12.99 1.30 -13.96
C ASP A 98 -12.88 0.12 -12.98
N GLY A 99 -13.02 -1.12 -13.47
CA GLY A 99 -12.69 -2.34 -12.73
C GLY A 99 -11.21 -2.41 -12.38
N ILE A 100 -10.30 -2.14 -13.34
CA ILE A 100 -8.84 -2.08 -13.12
C ILE A 100 -8.49 -1.08 -12.03
N ARG A 101 -9.08 0.13 -12.06
CA ARG A 101 -8.87 1.16 -11.04
C ARG A 101 -9.38 0.72 -9.68
N THR A 102 -10.55 0.09 -9.64
CA THR A 102 -11.19 -0.35 -8.40
C THR A 102 -10.39 -1.47 -7.73
N ILE A 103 -10.12 -2.55 -8.46
CA ILE A 103 -9.34 -3.70 -7.98
C ILE A 103 -7.91 -3.24 -7.65
N GLY A 104 -7.28 -2.50 -8.56
CA GLY A 104 -5.92 -2.00 -8.37
C GLY A 104 -5.79 -1.12 -7.13
N SER A 105 -6.81 -0.33 -6.78
CA SER A 105 -6.79 0.49 -5.56
C SER A 105 -6.77 -0.36 -4.29
N VAL A 106 -7.57 -1.42 -4.25
CA VAL A 106 -7.62 -2.34 -3.10
C VAL A 106 -6.32 -3.13 -2.96
N LEU A 107 -5.82 -3.70 -4.06
CA LEU A 107 -4.55 -4.44 -4.08
C LEU A 107 -3.36 -3.52 -3.72
N GLY A 108 -3.33 -2.30 -4.27
CA GLY A 108 -2.32 -1.30 -3.97
C GLY A 108 -2.31 -0.95 -2.48
N GLN A 109 -3.47 -0.75 -1.87
CA GLN A 109 -3.61 -0.51 -0.43
C GLN A 109 -3.15 -1.71 0.40
N SER A 110 -3.46 -2.95 -0.01
CA SER A 110 -3.03 -4.16 0.70
C SER A 110 -1.50 -4.23 0.84
N ILE A 111 -0.78 -4.00 -0.26
CA ILE A 111 0.69 -4.00 -0.27
C ILE A 111 1.27 -2.83 0.52
N ALA A 112 0.65 -1.65 0.41
CA ALA A 112 1.10 -0.48 1.15
C ALA A 112 0.93 -0.66 2.67
N LEU A 113 -0.20 -1.22 3.12
CA LEU A 113 -0.44 -1.55 4.53
C LEU A 113 0.56 -2.59 5.05
N ASP A 114 0.92 -3.59 4.23
CA ASP A 114 1.94 -4.59 4.58
C ASP A 114 3.30 -3.91 4.82
N TYR A 115 3.69 -3.01 3.91
CA TYR A 115 4.94 -2.27 3.99
C TYR A 115 4.97 -1.34 5.20
N TYR A 116 3.96 -0.50 5.38
CA TYR A 116 3.90 0.44 6.50
C TYR A 116 3.78 -0.25 7.86
N GLY A 117 3.04 -1.37 7.93
CA GLY A 117 2.97 -2.22 9.11
C GLY A 117 4.35 -2.64 9.60
N ARG A 118 5.19 -3.16 8.70
CA ARG A 118 6.57 -3.57 9.05
C ARG A 118 7.48 -2.42 9.42
N GLN A 119 7.34 -1.27 8.76
CA GLN A 119 8.12 -0.09 9.14
C GLN A 119 7.83 0.32 10.59
N VAL A 120 6.55 0.34 10.98
CA VAL A 120 6.16 0.65 12.35
C VAL A 120 6.63 -0.42 13.33
N ASP A 121 6.49 -1.71 12.98
CA ASP A 121 6.99 -2.81 13.81
C ASP A 121 8.51 -2.75 14.04
N GLY A 122 9.27 -2.36 13.00
CA GLY A 122 10.71 -2.14 13.11
C GLY A 122 11.06 -1.02 14.09
N ILE A 123 10.34 0.11 14.03
CA ILE A 123 10.50 1.21 14.98
C ILE A 123 10.18 0.71 16.40
N VAL A 124 9.04 0.05 16.61
CA VAL A 124 8.65 -0.49 17.92
C VAL A 124 9.71 -1.43 18.48
N ALA A 125 10.26 -2.32 17.66
CA ALA A 125 11.28 -3.27 18.08
C ALA A 125 12.56 -2.56 18.54
N GLU A 126 13.06 -1.57 17.77
CA GLU A 126 14.24 -0.79 18.13
C GLU A 126 14.08 -0.11 19.50
N PHE A 127 12.93 0.52 19.77
CA PHE A 127 12.67 1.18 21.06
C PHE A 127 12.42 0.19 22.20
N THR A 128 11.79 -0.95 21.92
CA THR A 128 11.57 -2.01 22.91
C THR A 128 12.91 -2.58 23.40
N ASP A 129 13.85 -2.82 22.49
CA ASP A 129 15.18 -3.32 22.84
C ASP A 129 15.98 -2.33 23.69
N ILE A 130 15.86 -1.02 23.40
CA ILE A 130 16.45 0.06 24.20
C ILE A 130 15.85 0.07 25.61
N ASN A 131 14.52 0.07 25.72
CA ASN A 131 13.83 0.10 27.01
C ASN A 131 14.14 -1.13 27.86
N ARG A 132 14.24 -2.33 27.26
CA ARG A 132 14.63 -3.55 27.97
C ARG A 132 16.06 -3.50 28.50
N GLY A 133 16.99 -2.85 27.77
CA GLY A 133 18.35 -2.62 28.25
C GLY A 133 18.38 -1.70 29.47
N MET A 134 17.58 -0.64 29.43
CA MET A 134 17.42 0.32 30.54
C MET A 134 16.77 -0.32 31.77
N GLU A 135 15.71 -1.13 31.60
CA GLU A 135 15.04 -1.86 32.68
C GLU A 135 16.02 -2.76 33.46
N LYS A 136 16.92 -3.46 32.76
CA LYS A 136 17.89 -4.38 33.38
C LYS A 136 19.04 -3.67 34.08
N THR A 137 19.49 -2.54 33.55
CA THR A 137 20.72 -1.88 34.02
C THR A 137 20.45 -0.69 34.92
N GLY A 138 19.24 -0.13 34.88
CA GLY A 138 18.89 1.13 35.56
C GLY A 138 19.56 2.36 34.95
N THR A 139 20.31 2.20 33.85
CA THR A 139 21.11 3.26 33.23
C THR A 139 20.86 3.29 31.72
N PHE A 140 20.88 4.48 31.15
CA PHE A 140 20.82 4.63 29.70
C PHE A 140 22.24 4.59 29.12
N SER A 141 22.61 3.48 28.47
CA SER A 141 24.00 3.25 27.99
C SER A 141 24.27 3.74 26.56
N MET A 142 23.26 4.23 25.85
CA MET A 142 23.40 4.72 24.48
C MET A 142 23.81 6.19 24.46
N ASP A 143 24.71 6.52 23.53
CA ASP A 143 25.08 7.90 23.23
C ASP A 143 23.87 8.74 22.80
N SER A 144 23.77 9.95 23.34
CA SER A 144 22.60 10.83 23.18
C SER A 144 22.43 11.28 21.74
N LYS A 145 23.52 11.49 20.99
CA LYS A 145 23.45 11.83 19.57
C LYS A 145 22.84 10.68 18.78
N LYS A 146 23.21 9.44 19.09
CA LYS A 146 22.61 8.24 18.47
C LYS A 146 21.13 8.12 18.79
N LEU A 147 20.72 8.41 20.03
CA LEU A 147 19.31 8.44 20.41
C LEU A 147 18.52 9.49 19.62
N PHE A 148 19.02 10.73 19.54
CA PHE A 148 18.34 11.79 18.80
C PHE A 148 18.21 11.46 17.30
N GLN A 149 19.21 10.80 16.70
CA GLN A 149 19.13 10.32 15.33
C GLN A 149 18.05 9.23 15.16
N LEU A 150 17.94 8.29 16.11
CA LEU A 150 16.90 7.25 16.09
C LEU A 150 15.50 7.86 16.23
N VAL A 151 15.30 8.76 17.19
CA VAL A 151 14.02 9.46 17.40
C VAL A 151 13.66 10.30 16.18
N GLY A 152 14.61 11.06 15.64
CA GLY A 152 14.40 11.87 14.43
C GLY A 152 14.01 11.01 13.23
N LYS A 153 14.73 9.92 12.99
CA LYS A 153 14.42 8.95 11.91
C LYS A 153 13.03 8.34 12.09
N ALA A 154 12.69 7.91 13.31
CA ALA A 154 11.38 7.35 13.61
C ALA A 154 10.27 8.38 13.34
N ASN A 155 10.40 9.61 13.82
CA ASN A 155 9.43 10.67 13.61
C ASN A 155 9.24 11.02 12.13
N SER A 156 10.33 11.15 11.37
CA SER A 156 10.25 11.39 9.92
C SER A 156 9.54 10.25 9.19
N ASN A 157 9.82 9.00 9.56
CA ASN A 157 9.15 7.83 8.98
C ASN A 157 7.66 7.80 9.34
N LEU A 158 7.29 8.06 10.59
CA LEU A 158 5.89 8.11 11.02
C LEU A 158 5.12 9.21 10.28
N ALA A 159 5.72 10.40 10.13
CA ALA A 159 5.12 11.50 9.39
C ALA A 159 4.87 11.14 7.91
N ASP A 160 5.84 10.48 7.25
CA ASP A 160 5.67 9.99 5.89
C ASP A 160 4.55 8.96 5.80
N ILE A 161 4.52 7.97 6.69
CA ILE A 161 3.45 6.94 6.74
C ILE A 161 2.07 7.60 6.90
N ILE A 162 1.91 8.53 7.84
CA ILE A 162 0.64 9.23 8.07
C ILE A 162 0.20 9.99 6.82
N LEU A 163 1.12 10.70 6.17
CA LEU A 163 0.82 11.43 4.93
C LEU A 163 0.36 10.47 3.81
N LYS A 164 1.02 9.32 3.66
CA LYS A 164 0.66 8.32 2.64
C LYS A 164 -0.65 7.60 2.94
N LEU A 165 -0.92 7.28 4.20
CA LEU A 165 -2.21 6.71 4.64
C LEU A 165 -3.36 7.70 4.45
N GLY A 166 -3.11 9.00 4.59
CA GLY A 166 -4.07 10.05 4.25
C GLY A 166 -4.52 10.03 2.78
N LEU A 167 -3.77 9.35 1.89
CA LEU A 167 -4.15 9.16 0.50
C LEU A 167 -5.07 7.95 0.28
N PHE A 168 -5.38 7.17 1.32
CA PHE A 168 -6.25 5.99 1.21
C PHE A 168 -7.71 6.42 1.22
N GLU A 169 -8.14 7.08 0.16
CA GLU A 169 -9.54 7.43 -0.04
C GLU A 169 -10.25 6.42 -0.94
N ARG A 170 -11.57 6.36 -0.80
CA ARG A 170 -12.43 5.54 -1.66
C ARG A 170 -12.31 6.07 -3.10
N SER A 171 -12.09 5.20 -4.07
CA SER A 171 -12.11 5.58 -5.48
C SER A 171 -13.47 6.19 -5.84
N ASP A 172 -13.48 7.38 -6.45
CA ASP A 172 -14.69 8.07 -6.96
C ASP A 172 -15.59 7.16 -7.82
N ILE A 173 -15.00 6.14 -8.44
CA ILE A 173 -15.68 5.20 -9.35
C ILE A 173 -16.51 4.18 -8.55
N ALA A 174 -16.00 3.67 -7.44
CA ALA A 174 -16.72 2.73 -6.59
C ALA A 174 -17.96 3.38 -5.93
N TRP A 175 -18.00 4.70 -5.86
CA TRP A 175 -19.16 5.45 -5.38
C TRP A 175 -20.23 5.69 -6.47
N LYS A 176 -19.84 5.68 -7.74
CA LYS A 176 -20.73 6.04 -8.86
C LYS A 176 -21.49 4.85 -9.47
N ASP A 177 -20.95 3.64 -9.32
CA ASP A 177 -21.58 2.42 -9.84
C ASP A 177 -21.58 1.33 -8.77
N ALA A 178 -22.78 0.83 -8.45
CA ALA A 178 -22.99 -0.23 -7.46
C ALA A 178 -22.18 -1.50 -7.76
N LYS A 179 -21.90 -1.78 -9.05
CA LYS A 179 -21.07 -2.91 -9.48
C LYS A 179 -19.64 -2.81 -8.97
N PHE A 180 -19.03 -1.63 -9.11
CA PHE A 180 -17.67 -1.39 -8.61
C PHE A 180 -17.66 -1.22 -7.09
N GLY A 181 -18.73 -0.69 -6.51
CA GLY A 181 -18.95 -0.71 -5.06
C GLY A 181 -18.87 -2.12 -4.48
N GLN A 182 -19.58 -3.08 -5.10
CA GLN A 182 -19.58 -4.49 -4.69
C GLN A 182 -18.18 -5.13 -4.75
N ILE A 183 -17.43 -4.91 -5.84
CA ILE A 183 -16.04 -5.40 -5.97
C ILE A 183 -15.15 -4.80 -4.89
N TRP A 184 -15.28 -3.49 -4.66
CA TRP A 184 -14.47 -2.79 -3.68
C TRP A 184 -14.74 -3.28 -2.25
N GLU A 185 -16.01 -3.47 -1.88
CA GLU A 185 -16.39 -3.98 -0.55
C GLU A 185 -15.87 -5.40 -0.35
N TYR A 186 -16.13 -6.29 -1.31
CA TYR A 186 -15.67 -7.67 -1.25
C TYR A 186 -14.15 -7.77 -1.09
N LEU A 187 -13.36 -7.13 -1.97
CA LEU A 187 -11.90 -7.23 -1.90
C LEU A 187 -11.34 -6.53 -0.65
N ARG A 188 -11.98 -5.45 -0.18
CA ARG A 188 -11.56 -4.77 1.06
C ARG A 188 -11.70 -5.69 2.27
N ASP A 189 -12.75 -6.51 2.30
CA ASP A 189 -12.98 -7.50 3.34
C ASP A 189 -12.04 -8.70 3.18
N GLU A 190 -11.88 -9.22 1.95
CA GLU A 190 -10.95 -10.33 1.63
C GLU A 190 -9.51 -10.03 2.08
N PHE A 191 -9.02 -8.82 1.82
CA PHE A 191 -7.68 -8.39 2.24
C PHE A 191 -7.63 -7.76 3.65
N GLU A 192 -8.74 -7.81 4.38
CA GLU A 192 -8.90 -7.29 5.74
C GLU A 192 -8.43 -5.83 5.91
N LEU A 193 -8.56 -4.99 4.87
CA LEU A 193 -7.92 -3.68 4.84
C LEU A 193 -8.40 -2.78 5.99
N THR A 194 -9.68 -2.90 6.37
CA THR A 194 -10.26 -2.15 7.50
C THR A 194 -9.53 -2.50 8.80
N GLN A 195 -9.34 -3.79 9.08
CA GLN A 195 -8.68 -4.27 10.29
C GLN A 195 -7.19 -3.92 10.28
N ARG A 196 -6.52 -4.10 9.15
CA ARG A 196 -5.09 -3.79 8.99
C ARG A 196 -4.82 -2.30 9.13
N PHE A 197 -5.68 -1.46 8.58
CA PHE A 197 -5.60 0.00 8.78
C PHE A 197 -5.80 0.37 10.24
N ALA A 198 -6.83 -0.16 10.90
CA ALA A 198 -7.09 0.11 12.32
C ALA A 198 -5.93 -0.36 13.22
N SER A 199 -5.35 -1.52 12.92
CA SER A 199 -4.17 -2.05 13.62
C SER A 199 -2.96 -1.13 13.44
N LEU A 200 -2.72 -0.66 12.22
CA LEU A 200 -1.63 0.28 11.92
C LEU A 200 -1.83 1.63 12.62
N ASP A 201 -3.02 2.21 12.55
CA ASP A 201 -3.37 3.46 13.24
C ASP A 201 -3.16 3.35 14.76
N PHE A 202 -3.56 2.23 15.36
CA PHE A 202 -3.32 1.96 16.77
C PHE A 202 -1.82 1.88 17.09
N LYS A 203 -1.04 1.15 16.29
CA LYS A 203 0.42 1.06 16.45
C LYS A 203 1.08 2.44 16.35
N LEU A 204 0.69 3.25 15.36
CA LEU A 204 1.22 4.61 15.16
C LEU A 204 1.02 5.48 16.41
N LYS A 205 -0.19 5.49 16.98
CA LYS A 205 -0.50 6.20 18.22
C LYS A 205 0.35 5.72 19.40
N PHE A 206 0.56 4.42 19.51
CA PHE A 206 1.41 3.85 20.56
C PHE A 206 2.89 4.25 20.40
N VAL A 207 3.42 4.26 19.18
CA VAL A 207 4.81 4.67 18.92
C VAL A 207 4.98 6.15 19.25
N GLU A 208 4.06 7.01 18.84
CA GLU A 208 4.12 8.45 19.10
C GLU A 208 4.25 8.74 20.61
N VAL A 209 3.44 8.08 21.45
CA VAL A 209 3.52 8.23 22.91
C VAL A 209 4.85 7.72 23.47
N ASN A 210 5.31 6.54 23.05
CA ASN A 210 6.56 5.98 23.59
C ASN A 210 7.79 6.78 23.19
N LEU A 211 7.85 7.28 21.95
CA LEU A 211 8.95 8.14 21.49
C LEU A 211 9.08 9.40 22.34
N LEU A 212 7.95 10.03 22.66
CA LEU A 212 7.90 11.21 23.52
C LEU A 212 8.42 10.89 24.93
N VAL A 213 7.94 9.81 25.54
CA VAL A 213 8.35 9.39 26.89
C VAL A 213 9.85 9.04 26.91
N SER A 214 10.34 8.21 26.00
CA SER A 214 11.76 7.83 25.94
C SER A 214 12.68 9.04 25.73
N SER A 215 12.26 10.01 24.91
CA SER A 215 13.01 11.26 24.71
C SER A 215 13.06 12.11 25.97
N LEU A 216 11.94 12.23 26.70
CA LEU A 216 11.86 12.97 27.97
C LEU A 216 12.71 12.31 29.06
N THR A 217 12.64 10.98 29.19
CA THR A 217 13.44 10.22 30.16
C THR A 217 14.92 10.39 29.87
N ALA A 218 15.36 10.26 28.61
CA ALA A 218 16.76 10.45 28.25
C ALA A 218 17.26 11.88 28.50
N MET A 219 16.43 12.91 28.27
CA MET A 219 16.78 14.29 28.60
C MET A 219 16.95 14.50 30.11
N HIS A 220 16.19 13.78 30.95
CA HIS A 220 16.31 13.87 32.41
C HIS A 220 17.59 13.19 32.95
N PHE A 221 18.01 12.07 32.37
CA PHE A 221 19.25 11.37 32.74
C PHE A 221 20.54 12.05 32.25
N ASN A 222 20.42 13.01 31.33
CA ASN A 222 21.54 13.75 30.75
C ASN A 222 21.75 15.14 31.35
N GLN A 223 20.97 15.53 32.37
CA GLN A 223 21.26 16.75 33.11
C GLN A 223 22.41 16.49 34.09
N PRO A 224 23.42 17.37 34.14
CA PRO A 224 24.58 17.22 35.01
C PRO A 224 24.23 17.34 36.50
#